data_AF-A0A945E4T5-F1
#
_entry.id   AF-A0A945E4T5-F1
#
_cell.length_a   1.000
_cell.length_b   1.000
_cell.length_c   1.000
_cell.angle_alpha   90.00
_cell.angle_beta   90.00
_cell.angle_gamma   90.00
#
_symmetry.space_group_name_H-M   'P 1'
#
loop_
_entity.id
_entity.type
_entity.pdbx_description
1 polymer ?
#
loop_
_entity_poly.entity_id
_entity_poly.type
_entity_poly.pdbx_seq_one_letter_code
_entity_poly.pdbx_strand_id
1 'polypeptide(L)' 'MATFRDLLSDARSRITETDPAGAEALLAGGHLLLDVREPDEFEQGAIPDSMHIPR' A
#
# COMPACT_ATOMS: atom_id res chain seq x y z
N MET A 1 7.60 27.13 -3.28
CA MET A 1 8.17 25.77 -3.12
C MET A 1 7.09 24.90 -2.52
N ALA A 2 6.80 23.74 -3.12
CA ALA A 2 5.84 22.81 -2.52
C ALA A 2 6.42 22.28 -1.22
N THR A 3 5.63 22.33 -0.14
CA THR A 3 6.01 21.73 1.13
C THR A 3 5.81 20.22 1.06
N PHE A 4 6.42 19.48 2.00
CA PHE A 4 6.16 18.04 2.15
C PHE A 4 4.67 17.72 2.27
N ARG A 5 3.92 18.58 2.97
CA ARG A 5 2.48 18.44 3.16
C ARG A 5 1.71 18.58 1.84
N ASP A 6 2.14 19.51 0.98
CA ASP A 6 1.52 19.72 -0.33
C ASP A 6 1.75 18.50 -1.23
N LEU A 7 2.97 17.95 -1.25
CA LEU A 7 3.30 16.75 -2.02
C LEU A 7 2.52 15.52 -1.52
N LEU A 8 2.35 15.37 -0.20
CA LEU A 8 1.57 14.28 0.38
C LEU A 8 0.08 14.40 0.05
N SER A 9 -0.48 15.61 0.15
CA SER A 9 -1.89 15.87 -0.18
C SER A 9 -2.18 15.65 -1.66
N ASP A 10 -1.27 16.09 -2.53
CA ASP A 10 -1.35 15.91 -3.97
C ASP A 10 -1.27 14.43 -4.36
N ALA A 11 -0.37 13.66 -3.75
CA ALA A 11 -0.30 12.21 -3.94
C ALA A 11 -1.58 11.49 -3.48
N ARG A 12 -2.09 11.82 -2.28
CA ARG A 12 -3.34 11.27 -1.75
C ARG A 12 -4.54 11.56 -2.65
N SER A 13 -4.58 12.74 -3.28
CA SER A 13 -5.67 13.13 -4.20
C SER A 13 -5.72 12.29 -5.49
N ARG A 14 -4.62 11.61 -5.85
CA ARG A 14 -4.52 10.79 -7.06
C ARG A 14 -4.76 9.30 -6.82
N ILE A 15 -4.94 8.88 -5.59
CA ILE A 15 -5.14 7.47 -5.22
C ILE A 15 -6.48 7.28 -4.53
N THR A 16 -7.02 6.07 -4.62
CA THR A 16 -8.13 5.66 -3.76
C THR A 16 -7.55 5.03 -2.51
N GLU A 17 -7.80 5.66 -1.36
CA GLU A 17 -7.44 5.09 -0.07
C GLU A 17 -8.49 4.05 0.33
N THR A 18 -8.04 2.94 0.92
CA THR A 18 -8.90 1.89 1.46
C THR A 18 -8.48 1.58 2.88
N ASP A 19 -9.41 1.07 3.67
CA ASP A 19 -9.15 0.51 5.00
C ASP A 19 -8.90 -1.01 4.91
N PRO A 20 -8.53 -1.68 6.02
CA PRO A 20 -8.27 -3.13 6.00
C PRO A 20 -9.46 -3.97 5.51
N ALA A 21 -10.69 -3.61 5.89
CA ALA A 21 -11.89 -4.33 5.46
C ALA A 21 -12.14 -4.17 3.95
N GLY A 22 -11.96 -2.96 3.40
CA GLY A 22 -12.02 -2.71 1.97
C GLY A 22 -10.90 -3.40 1.20
N ALA A 23 -9.69 -3.48 1.78
CA ALA A 23 -8.58 -4.23 1.19
C ALA A 23 -8.92 -5.73 1.09
N GLU A 24 -9.47 -6.35 2.14
CA GLU A 24 -9.94 -7.73 2.09
C GLU A 24 -11.00 -7.96 1.00
N ALA A 25 -11.95 -7.02 0.83
CA ALA A 25 -12.95 -7.09 -0.23
C ALA A 25 -12.32 -6.99 -1.64
N LEU A 26 -11.31 -6.14 -1.82
CA LEU A 26 -10.57 -6.01 -3.08
C LEU A 26 -9.78 -7.30 -3.39
N LEU A 27 -9.14 -7.89 -2.39
CA LEU A 27 -8.44 -9.18 -2.53
C LEU A 27 -9.41 -10.30 -2.93
N ALA A 28 -10.59 -10.36 -2.30
CA ALA A 28 -11.64 -11.29 -2.70
C ALA A 28 -12.13 -11.05 -4.14
N GLY A 29 -12.03 -9.81 -4.63
CA GLY A 29 -12.29 -9.44 -6.03
C GLY A 29 -11.16 -9.77 -7.01
N GLY A 30 -10.07 -10.41 -6.56
CA GLY A 30 -8.94 -10.81 -7.41
C GLY A 30 -7.87 -9.73 -7.61
N HIS A 31 -7.85 -8.70 -6.77
CA HIS A 31 -6.77 -7.71 -6.79
C HIS A 31 -5.48 -8.28 -6.17
N LEU A 32 -4.34 -7.72 -6.56
CA LEU A 32 -3.03 -8.10 -6.03
C LEU A 32 -2.63 -7.18 -4.88
N LEU A 33 -2.20 -7.75 -3.75
CA LEU A 33 -1.59 -6.97 -2.68
C LEU A 33 -0.11 -6.75 -3.00
N LEU A 34 0.31 -5.48 -3.08
CA LEU A 34 1.71 -5.11 -3.24
C LEU A 34 2.26 -4.61 -1.91
N ASP A 35 3.23 -5.32 -1.36
CA ASP A 35 3.98 -4.87 -0.19
C ASP A 35 5.22 -4.10 -0.64
N VAL A 36 5.31 -2.82 -0.29
CA VAL A 36 6.41 -1.92 -0.67
C VAL A 36 7.32 -1.56 0.52
N ARG A 37 7.17 -2.28 1.64
CA ARG A 37 8.01 -2.10 2.85
C ARG A 37 9.42 -2.60 2.62
N GLU A 38 10.32 -2.29 3.55
CA GLU A 38 11.70 -2.80 3.51
C GLU A 38 11.73 -4.34 3.67
N PRO A 39 12.72 -5.04 3.09
CA PRO A 39 12.85 -6.50 3.22
C PRO A 39 12.85 -6.99 4.67
N ASP A 40 13.54 -6.29 5.57
CA ASP A 40 13.61 -6.65 6.98
C ASP A 40 12.23 -6.63 7.67
N GLU A 41 11.33 -5.74 7.26
CA GLU A 41 9.95 -5.67 7.76
C GLU A 41 9.06 -6.76 7.15
N PHE A 42 9.29 -7.08 5.87
CA PHE A 42 8.58 -8.14 5.18
C PHE A 42 8.92 -9.52 5.79
N GLU A 43 10.19 -9.76 6.10
CA GLU A 43 10.68 -10.99 6.74
C GLU A 43 10.13 -11.19 8.16
N GLN A 44 9.82 -10.11 8.88
CA GLN A 44 9.20 -10.17 10.20
C GLN A 44 7.72 -10.59 10.16
N GLY A 45 7.07 -10.46 9.00
CA GLY A 45 5.68 -10.80 8.82
C GLY A 45 5.03 -10.00 7.70
N ALA A 46 4.48 -10.74 6.73
CA ALA A 46 3.75 -10.17 5.61
C ALA A 46 2.38 -10.82 5.44
N ILE A 47 1.51 -10.12 4.73
CA ILE A 47 0.21 -10.64 4.37
C ILE A 47 0.42 -11.81 3.38
N PRO A 48 -0.20 -12.98 3.60
CA PRO A 48 -0.13 -14.09 2.65
C PRO A 48 -0.58 -13.66 1.24
N ASP A 49 0.03 -14.24 0.21
CA ASP A 49 -0.22 -13.92 -1.21
C ASP A 49 0.12 -12.49 -1.65
N SER A 50 0.76 -11.70 -0.78
CA SER A 50 1.31 -10.41 -1.16
C SER A 50 2.56 -10.55 -2.01
N MET A 51 2.69 -9.67 -3.01
CA MET A 51 3.89 -9.52 -3.81
C MET A 51 4.76 -8.43 -3.19
N HIS A 52 5.99 -8.78 -2.80
CA HIS A 52 6.93 -7.82 -2.24
C HIS A 52 7.75 -7.13 -3.34
N ILE A 53 7.62 -5.81 -3.44
CA ILE A 53 8.47 -4.95 -4.30
C ILE A 53 8.85 -3.71 -3.50
N PRO A 54 10.04 -3.69 -2.87
CA PRO A 54 10.51 -2.52 -2.13
C PRO A 54 10.72 -1.32 -3.07
N ARG A 55 10.49 -0.10 -2.55
CA ARG A 55 10.61 1.16 -3.31
C ARG A 55 12.02 1.75 -3.26
#